data_AF-A0A8T5AUG7-F1
#
_entry.id   AF-A0A8T5AUG7-F1
#
_cell.length_a   1.000
_cell.length_b   1.000
_cell.length_c   1.000
_cell.angle_alpha   90.00
_cell.angle_beta   90.00
_cell.angle_gamma   90.00
#
_symmetry.space_group_name_H-M   'P 1'
#
loop_
_entity.id
_entity.type
_entity.pdbx_description
1 polymer ?
#
loop_
_entity_poly.entity_id
_entity_poly.type
_entity_poly.pdbx_seq_one_letter_code
_entity_poly.pdbx_strand_id
1 'polypeptide(L)'
;MVLVEGLAEQFSGRFVVQRHHAKRLHYDFRLEMDGVLKSWAVPKGPPLESGVRRLAVEVEDHPLEYVDFQGVIPEGMYGAGTVEIWDKGVYQLKHKSNNKLEFTLKGEKMRGEYVLIKFRGEKNWLLIKRKSHKLNF
;
A
#
# COMPACT_ATOMS: atom_id res chain seq x y z
N MET A 1 -14.19 9.90 39.20
CA MET A 1 -14.39 10.29 37.79
C MET A 1 -13.23 9.70 37.01
N VAL A 2 -13.38 8.48 36.48
CA VAL A 2 -12.33 7.81 35.69
C VAL A 2 -12.52 8.24 34.25
N LEU A 3 -11.53 8.96 33.71
CA LEU A 3 -11.47 9.29 32.30
C LEU A 3 -11.18 8.00 31.55
N VAL A 4 -12.19 7.46 30.87
CA VAL A 4 -11.98 6.42 29.87
C VAL A 4 -11.41 7.13 28.65
N GLU A 5 -10.10 7.04 28.45
CA GLU A 5 -9.46 7.47 27.21
C GLU A 5 -10.07 6.64 26.07
N GLY A 6 -10.84 7.29 25.20
CA GLY A 6 -11.47 6.65 24.06
C GLY A 6 -10.41 6.00 23.18
N LEU A 7 -10.47 4.68 23.03
CA LEU A 7 -9.75 3.96 21.99
C LEU A 7 -10.23 4.54 20.65
N ALA A 8 -9.42 5.37 20.02
CA ALA A 8 -9.66 5.79 18.64
C ALA A 8 -9.88 4.52 17.80
N GLU A 9 -11.01 4.42 17.11
CA GLU A 9 -11.28 3.25 16.26
C GLU A 9 -10.12 3.07 15.29
N GLN A 10 -9.42 1.95 15.42
CA GLN A 10 -8.32 1.60 14.52
C GLN A 10 -8.94 1.14 13.21
N PHE A 11 -9.01 2.05 12.23
CA PHE A 11 -9.49 1.73 10.89
C PHE A 11 -8.71 0.54 10.31
N SER A 12 -9.44 -0.46 9.82
CA SER A 12 -8.88 -1.61 9.13
C SER A 12 -9.51 -1.75 7.74
N GLY A 13 -8.72 -2.17 6.76
CA GLY A 13 -9.18 -2.39 5.40
C GLY A 13 -8.35 -3.47 4.70
N ARG A 14 -8.69 -3.80 3.45
CA ARG A 14 -7.88 -4.69 2.62
C ARG A 14 -6.71 -3.94 1.99
N PHE A 15 -5.65 -4.66 1.69
CA PHE A 15 -4.61 -4.21 0.79
C PHE A 15 -4.31 -5.26 -0.26
N VAL A 16 -3.81 -4.81 -1.40
CA VAL A 16 -3.28 -5.67 -2.45
C VAL A 16 -2.01 -5.07 -3.02
N VAL A 17 -1.10 -5.94 -3.42
CA VAL A 17 0.02 -5.63 -4.30
C VAL A 17 -0.16 -6.43 -5.57
N GLN A 18 -0.34 -5.76 -6.69
CA GLN A 18 -0.42 -6.38 -8.00
C GLN A 18 0.92 -6.26 -8.71
N ARG A 19 1.48 -7.37 -9.21
CA ARG A 19 2.61 -7.36 -10.14
C ARG A 19 2.07 -7.09 -11.53
N HIS A 20 2.53 -6.01 -12.14
CA HIS A 20 1.98 -5.51 -13.40
C HIS A 20 3.06 -5.51 -14.48
N HIS A 21 2.96 -6.47 -15.40
CA HIS A 21 3.78 -6.55 -16.62
C HIS A 21 3.15 -5.71 -17.74
N ALA A 22 3.25 -4.38 -17.60
CA ALA A 22 2.94 -3.43 -18.67
C ALA A 22 4.20 -3.19 -19.54
N LYS A 23 4.31 -2.02 -20.19
CA LYS A 23 5.54 -1.60 -20.90
C LYS A 23 6.82 -1.72 -20.05
N ARG A 24 6.69 -1.54 -18.74
CA ARG A 24 7.72 -1.81 -17.75
C ARG A 24 7.08 -2.58 -16.61
N LEU A 25 7.79 -3.58 -16.11
CA LEU A 25 7.41 -4.28 -14.89
C LEU A 25 7.39 -3.27 -13.73
N HIS A 26 6.28 -3.22 -13.01
CA HIS A 26 6.12 -2.48 -11.77
C HIS A 26 5.12 -3.20 -10.86
N TYR A 27 4.91 -2.65 -9.68
CA TYR A 27 3.98 -3.20 -8.70
C TYR A 27 2.98 -2.13 -8.28
N ASP A 28 1.70 -2.41 -8.35
CA ASP A 28 0.66 -1.50 -7.88
C ASP A 28 0.31 -1.86 -6.43
N PHE A 29 0.66 -0.98 -5.50
CA PHE A 29 0.31 -1.10 -4.09
C PHE A 29 -0.98 -0.32 -3.81
N ARG A 30 -1.95 -0.97 -3.19
CA ARG A 30 -3.28 -0.39 -2.97
C ARG A 30 -3.79 -0.61 -1.56
N LEU A 31 -4.46 0.40 -1.01
CA LEU A 31 -5.12 0.37 0.29
C LEU A 31 -6.61 0.70 0.12
N GLU A 32 -7.50 -0.14 0.62
CA GLU A 32 -8.93 0.14 0.74
C GLU A 32 -9.18 1.22 1.79
N MET A 33 -9.59 2.41 1.35
CA MET A 33 -9.77 3.58 2.20
C MET A 33 -10.79 4.52 1.58
N ASP A 34 -11.68 5.07 2.40
CA ASP A 34 -12.71 6.04 1.97
C ASP A 34 -13.58 5.54 0.80
N GLY A 35 -13.89 4.24 0.76
CA GLY A 35 -14.74 3.62 -0.28
C GLY A 35 -14.04 3.33 -1.62
N VAL A 36 -12.73 3.51 -1.72
CA VAL A 36 -11.93 3.26 -2.93
C VAL A 36 -10.60 2.58 -2.61
N LEU A 37 -9.88 2.13 -3.63
CA LEU A 37 -8.49 1.70 -3.51
C LEU A 37 -7.54 2.86 -3.81
N LYS A 38 -7.02 3.49 -2.74
CA LYS A 38 -5.92 4.45 -2.84
C LYS A 38 -4.68 3.72 -3.35
N SER A 39 -4.10 4.21 -4.45
CA SER A 39 -3.19 3.41 -5.27
C SER A 39 -1.86 4.11 -5.55
N TRP A 40 -0.78 3.33 -5.52
CA TRP A 40 0.56 3.78 -5.88
C TRP A 40 1.28 2.76 -6.75
N ALA A 41 1.83 3.21 -7.88
CA ALA A 41 2.78 2.44 -8.67
C ALA A 41 4.18 2.46 -8.04
N VAL A 42 4.76 1.29 -7.80
CA VAL A 42 6.05 1.07 -7.13
C VAL A 42 7.00 0.39 -8.13
N PRO A 43 7.81 1.14 -8.91
CA PRO A 43 8.56 0.60 -10.04
C PRO A 43 9.53 -0.53 -9.70
N LYS A 44 10.09 -0.53 -8.48
CA LYS A 44 11.05 -1.53 -8.00
C LYS A 44 10.45 -2.49 -6.97
N GLY A 45 9.12 -2.55 -6.88
CA GLY A 45 8.38 -3.33 -5.90
C GLY A 45 8.49 -2.80 -4.47
N PRO A 46 7.58 -3.22 -3.58
CA PRO A 46 7.59 -2.80 -2.18
C PRO A 46 8.83 -3.31 -1.44
N PRO A 47 9.34 -2.58 -0.43
CA PRO A 47 10.46 -3.05 0.37
C PRO A 47 10.01 -4.14 1.35
N LEU A 48 10.67 -5.30 1.35
CA LEU A 48 10.42 -6.36 2.34
C LEU A 48 11.28 -6.23 3.60
N GLU A 49 12.41 -5.53 3.49
CA GLU A 49 13.37 -5.29 4.56
C GLU A 49 13.37 -3.83 5.01
N SER A 50 13.61 -3.62 6.30
CA SER A 50 13.77 -2.27 6.85
C SER A 50 15.05 -1.61 6.33
N GLY A 51 15.05 -0.27 6.24
CA GLY A 51 16.20 0.50 5.72
C GLY A 51 16.19 0.69 4.20
N VAL A 52 15.38 -0.05 3.46
CA VAL A 52 15.14 0.17 2.03
C VAL A 52 14.02 1.20 1.84
N ARG A 53 14.26 2.21 1.00
CA ARG A 53 13.24 3.18 0.58
C ARG A 53 12.87 2.94 -0.88
N ARG A 54 11.57 2.87 -1.17
CA ARG A 54 11.06 2.68 -2.54
C ARG A 54 10.22 3.89 -2.95
N LEU A 55 10.46 4.40 -4.16
CA LEU A 55 9.56 5.35 -4.79
C LEU A 55 8.20 4.67 -5.00
N ALA A 56 7.13 5.33 -4.59
CA ALA A 56 5.75 4.96 -4.80
C ALA A 56 5.04 6.18 -5.42
N VAL A 57 4.60 6.07 -6.66
CA VAL A 57 3.98 7.17 -7.40
C VAL A 57 2.47 7.02 -7.28
N GLU A 58 1.81 8.00 -6.70
CA GLU A 58 0.35 8.04 -6.57
C GLU A 58 -0.30 8.05 -7.96
N VAL A 59 -1.26 7.15 -8.15
CA VAL A 59 -2.05 6.99 -9.37
C VAL A 59 -3.53 7.12 -9.03
N GLU A 60 -4.38 7.06 -10.05
CA GLU A 60 -5.82 7.20 -9.89
C GLU A 60 -6.39 6.16 -8.91
N ASP A 61 -7.43 6.55 -8.19
CA ASP A 61 -8.18 5.64 -7.32
C ASP A 61 -8.79 4.50 -8.16
N HIS A 62 -8.84 3.30 -7.59
CA HIS A 62 -9.44 2.13 -8.24
C HIS A 62 -10.70 1.67 -7.50
N PRO A 63 -11.67 1.05 -8.20
CA PRO A 63 -12.85 0.48 -7.57
C PRO A 63 -12.47 -0.68 -6.64
N LEU A 64 -13.27 -0.91 -5.59
CA LEU A 64 -12.97 -1.90 -4.54
C LEU A 64 -12.87 -3.32 -5.07
N GLU A 65 -13.64 -3.66 -6.10
CA GLU A 65 -13.66 -4.96 -6.78
C GLU A 65 -12.30 -5.27 -7.42
N TYR A 66 -11.50 -4.25 -7.73
CA TYR A 66 -10.19 -4.42 -8.35
C TYR A 66 -9.15 -5.06 -7.42
N VAL A 67 -9.46 -5.17 -6.12
CA VAL A 67 -8.57 -5.79 -5.13
C VAL A 67 -8.31 -7.27 -5.42
N ASP A 68 -9.25 -7.96 -6.07
CA ASP A 68 -9.13 -9.37 -6.44
C ASP A 68 -8.84 -9.58 -7.94
N PHE A 69 -8.67 -8.49 -8.70
CA PHE A 69 -8.41 -8.57 -10.14
C PHE A 69 -7.04 -9.19 -10.44
N GLN A 70 -7.06 -10.19 -11.32
CA GLN A 70 -5.92 -10.78 -12.01
C GLN A 70 -6.33 -11.08 -13.45
N GLY A 71 -5.44 -10.89 -14.40
CA GLY A 71 -5.73 -11.14 -15.81
C GLY A 71 -4.88 -10.31 -16.75
N VAL A 72 -5.33 -10.21 -17.99
CA VAL A 72 -4.68 -9.42 -19.04
C VAL A 72 -5.54 -8.22 -19.36
N ILE A 73 -4.96 -7.02 -19.25
CA ILE A 73 -5.55 -5.78 -19.75
C ILE A 73 -5.17 -5.67 -21.23
N PRO A 74 -6.14 -5.59 -22.16
CA PRO A 74 -5.87 -5.58 -23.59
C PRO A 74 -4.93 -4.46 -24.04
N GLU A 75 -4.16 -4.71 -25.09
CA GLU A 75 -3.34 -3.68 -25.72
C GLU A 75 -4.19 -2.47 -26.18
N GLY A 76 -3.61 -1.27 -26.10
CA GLY A 76 -4.30 -0.02 -26.41
C GLY A 76 -5.16 0.53 -25.26
N MET A 77 -5.44 -0.26 -24.22
CA MET A 77 -6.13 0.22 -23.02
C MET A 77 -5.14 0.86 -22.03
N TYR A 78 -5.63 1.77 -21.18
CA TYR A 78 -4.85 2.29 -20.07
C TYR A 78 -4.47 1.16 -19.11
N GLY A 79 -3.18 1.03 -18.82
CA GLY A 79 -2.66 -0.08 -18.03
C GLY A 79 -2.56 -1.41 -18.79
N ALA A 80 -2.49 -1.42 -20.13
CA ALA A 80 -2.28 -2.65 -20.90
C ALA A 80 -1.10 -3.49 -20.37
N GLY A 81 -1.34 -4.78 -20.17
CA GLY A 81 -0.37 -5.69 -19.58
C GLY A 81 -1.00 -6.82 -18.77
N THR A 82 -0.17 -7.73 -18.27
CA THR A 82 -0.61 -8.81 -17.37
C THR A 82 -0.54 -8.34 -15.92
N VAL A 83 -1.63 -8.54 -15.18
CA VAL A 83 -1.78 -8.22 -13.77
C VAL A 83 -1.95 -9.51 -12.97
N GLU A 84 -1.10 -9.69 -11.96
CA GLU A 84 -1.13 -10.83 -11.04
C GLU A 84 -1.13 -10.32 -9.60
N ILE A 85 -1.81 -11.00 -8.68
CA ILE A 85 -1.73 -10.67 -7.26
C ILE A 85 -0.39 -11.20 -6.74
N TRP A 86 0.48 -10.28 -6.34
CA TRP A 86 1.77 -10.60 -5.75
C TRP A 86 1.68 -10.79 -4.23
N ASP A 87 0.84 -9.99 -3.57
CA ASP A 87 0.51 -10.14 -2.15
C ASP A 87 -0.86 -9.53 -1.88
N LYS A 88 -1.55 -10.03 -0.86
CA LYS A 88 -2.81 -9.43 -0.40
C LYS A 88 -3.05 -9.74 1.07
N GLY A 89 -3.89 -8.95 1.70
CA GLY A 89 -4.28 -9.19 3.09
C GLY A 89 -5.06 -8.02 3.66
N VAL A 90 -4.94 -7.85 4.97
CA VAL A 90 -5.54 -6.74 5.70
C VAL A 90 -4.48 -5.78 6.21
N TYR A 91 -4.86 -4.53 6.38
CA TYR A 91 -4.04 -3.52 7.02
C TYR A 91 -4.80 -2.84 8.14
N GLN A 92 -4.04 -2.30 9.08
CA GLN A 92 -4.54 -1.46 10.14
C GLN A 92 -3.88 -0.09 10.05
N LEU A 93 -4.69 0.96 9.89
CA LEU A 93 -4.23 2.33 9.84
C LEU A 93 -3.84 2.80 11.25
N LYS A 94 -2.65 3.38 11.38
CA LYS A 94 -2.16 3.97 12.64
C LYS A 94 -2.20 5.50 12.62
N HIS A 95 -1.96 6.09 11.45
CA HIS A 95 -1.95 7.53 11.28
C HIS A 95 -2.23 7.89 9.81
N LYS A 96 -3.02 8.95 9.59
CA LYS A 96 -3.29 9.52 8.27
C LYS A 96 -3.23 11.04 8.33
N SER A 97 -2.45 11.62 7.43
CA SER A 97 -2.44 13.05 7.10
C SER A 97 -2.25 13.20 5.59
N ASN A 98 -2.36 14.43 5.08
CA ASN A 98 -2.24 14.73 3.65
C ASN A 98 -0.88 14.33 3.03
N ASN A 99 0.16 14.14 3.85
CA ASN A 99 1.52 13.84 3.41
C ASN A 99 2.10 12.58 4.02
N LYS A 100 1.34 11.83 4.84
CA LYS A 100 1.85 10.68 5.58
C LYS A 100 0.77 9.67 5.94
N LEU A 101 1.02 8.40 5.62
CA LEU A 101 0.23 7.26 6.08
C LEU A 101 1.13 6.31 6.86
N GLU A 102 0.74 5.95 8.08
CA GLU A 102 1.37 4.88 8.85
C GLU A 102 0.38 3.75 9.04
N PHE A 103 0.80 2.52 8.79
CA PHE A 103 -0.08 1.36 8.85
C PHE A 103 0.69 0.07 9.12
N THR A 104 0.01 -0.93 9.67
CA THR A 104 0.50 -2.31 9.80
C THR A 104 -0.12 -3.17 8.72
N LEU A 105 0.69 -3.91 7.97
CA LEU A 105 0.23 -4.89 6.99
C LEU A 105 0.28 -6.31 7.57
N LYS A 106 -0.74 -7.10 7.24
CA LYS A 106 -0.86 -8.53 7.51
C LYS A 106 -1.15 -9.26 6.20
N GLY A 107 -0.15 -9.35 5.32
CA GLY A 107 -0.19 -10.20 4.12
C GLY A 107 0.66 -11.45 4.23
N GLU A 108 0.79 -12.16 3.11
CA GLU A 108 1.66 -13.32 3.01
C GLU A 108 3.13 -12.87 3.00
N LYS A 109 3.46 -11.86 2.18
CA LYS A 109 4.83 -11.36 1.97
C LYS A 109 5.09 -10.08 2.77
N MET A 110 4.24 -9.08 2.64
CA MET A 110 4.34 -7.80 3.35
C MET A 110 3.68 -7.91 4.72
N ARG A 111 4.53 -8.00 5.75
CA ARG A 111 4.11 -8.02 7.16
C ARG A 111 4.77 -6.92 7.97
N GLY A 112 4.08 -6.44 9.00
CA GLY A 112 4.60 -5.46 9.97
C GLY A 112 4.30 -4.01 9.58
N GLU A 113 5.03 -3.08 10.19
CA GLU A 113 4.77 -1.64 10.04
C GLU A 113 5.40 -1.03 8.81
N TYR A 114 4.63 -0.20 8.12
CA TYR A 114 5.02 0.55 6.93
C TYR A 114 4.62 2.01 7.06
N VAL A 115 5.31 2.84 6.29
CA VAL A 115 4.96 4.25 6.13
C VAL A 115 5.04 4.64 4.66
N LEU A 116 4.05 5.41 4.21
CA LEU A 116 4.10 6.22 3.00
C LEU A 116 4.30 7.69 3.40
N ILE A 117 5.29 8.36 2.83
CA ILE A 117 5.55 9.80 3.07
C ILE A 117 5.70 10.52 1.73
N LYS A 118 5.00 11.64 1.51
CA LYS A 118 5.19 12.45 0.30
C LYS A 118 6.63 12.94 0.18
N PHE A 119 7.18 12.87 -1.04
CA PHE A 119 8.55 13.24 -1.36
C PHE A 119 8.61 13.89 -2.73
N ARG A 120 8.93 15.19 -2.79
CA ARG A 120 9.17 15.97 -4.02
C ARG A 120 7.99 15.95 -5.02
N GLY A 121 7.23 17.04 -5.03
CA GLY A 121 6.04 17.18 -5.88
C GLY A 121 4.81 16.53 -5.25
N GLU A 122 3.68 16.57 -5.96
CA GLU A 122 2.38 16.23 -5.38
C GLU A 122 2.09 14.74 -5.32
N LYS A 123 2.56 13.98 -6.33
CA LYS A 123 2.25 12.54 -6.53
C LYS A 123 3.33 11.58 -6.06
N ASN A 124 4.54 12.05 -5.74
CA ASN A 124 5.63 11.15 -5.40
C ASN A 124 5.65 10.87 -3.90
N TRP A 125 5.74 9.60 -3.53
CA TRP A 125 5.84 9.12 -2.16
C TRP A 125 7.03 8.18 -1.99
N LEU A 126 7.43 7.99 -0.74
CA LEU A 126 8.36 6.94 -0.33
C LEU A 126 7.61 5.90 0.49
N LEU A 127 7.63 4.64 0.03
CA LEU A 127 7.19 3.48 0.78
C LEU A 127 8.39 2.88 1.53
N ILE A 128 8.25 2.74 2.85
CA ILE A 128 9.33 2.31 3.74
C ILE A 128 8.77 1.31 4.76
N LYS A 129 9.43 0.16 4.91
CA LYS A 129 9.20 -0.76 6.03
C LYS A 129 9.92 -0.25 7.28
N ARG A 130 9.20 -0.12 8.39
CA ARG A 130 9.81 0.27 9.68
C ARG A 130 10.56 -0.89 10.30
N LYS A 131 11.58 -0.54 11.11
CA LYS A 131 12.26 -1.52 11.96
C LYS A 131 11.25 -2.05 12.97
N SER A 132 11.12 -3.37 13.05
CA SER A 132 10.42 -4.00 14.16
C SER A 132 11.25 -3.76 15.43
N HIS A 133 10.69 -3.04 16.40
CA HIS A 133 11.25 -3.05 17.74
C HIS A 133 10.91 -4.42 18.34
N LYS A 134 11.87 -5.35 18.32
CA LYS A 134 11.79 -6.50 19.21
C LYS A 134 11.98 -5.94 20.62
N LEU A 135 10.92 -5.96 21.42
CA LEU A 135 11.08 -5.84 22.86
C LEU A 135 11.81 -7.11 23.30
N ASN A 136 13.06 -6.96 23.72
CA ASN A 136 13.76 -8.03 24.43
C ASN A 136 13.15 -8.04 25.84
N PHE A 137 12.38 -9.09 26.15
CA PHE A 137 12.02 -9.46 27.51
C PHE A 137 13.02 -10.49 28.01
#